data_AF-A0A542ITM2-F1
#
_entry.id   AF-A0A542ITM2-F1
#
_cell.length_a   1.000
_cell.length_b   1.000
_cell.length_c   1.000
_cell.angle_alpha   90.00
_cell.angle_beta   90.00
_cell.angle_gamma   90.00
#
_symmetry.space_group_name_H-M   'P 1'
#
loop_
_entity.id
_entity.type
_entity.pdbx_description
1 polymer ?
#
loop_
_entity_poly.entity_id
_entity_poly.type
_entity_poly.pdbx_seq_one_letter_code
_entity_poly.pdbx_strand_id
1 'polypeptide(L)' 'MGIEELWDRLEPETRQWFVNNPGCRILPRAVVATIDKTTGAQLEEDRHGESVLSPSDCEFIRTAADLAERRRV' A
#
# COMPACT_ATOMS: atom_id res chain seq x y z
N MET A 1 6.22 -9.47 -4.95
CA MET A 1 5.19 -9.31 -3.90
C MET A 1 4.58 -7.94 -4.08
N GLY A 2 3.26 -7.88 -4.23
CA GLY A 2 2.49 -6.64 -4.32
C GLY A 2 1.81 -6.27 -2.99
N ILE A 3 1.12 -5.14 -3.00
CA ILE A 3 0.29 -4.68 -1.87
C ILE A 3 -0.90 -5.59 -1.65
N GLU A 4 -1.53 -6.10 -2.71
CA GLU A 4 -2.66 -7.03 -2.59
C GLU A 4 -2.30 -8.26 -1.75
N GLU A 5 -1.13 -8.86 -2.02
CA GLU A 5 -0.65 -10.06 -1.31
C GLU A 5 -0.27 -9.77 0.16
N LEU A 6 0.16 -8.55 0.45
CA LEU A 6 0.62 -8.15 1.79
C LEU A 6 -0.50 -7.58 2.65
N TRP A 7 -1.65 -7.25 2.07
CA TRP A 7 -2.67 -6.40 2.67
C TRP A 7 -3.07 -6.81 4.09
N ASP A 8 -3.35 -8.09 4.32
CA ASP A 8 -3.77 -8.59 5.63
C ASP A 8 -2.65 -8.59 6.69
N ARG A 9 -1.40 -8.56 6.23
CA ARG A 9 -0.18 -8.51 7.07
C ARG A 9 0.27 -7.09 7.38
N LEU A 10 -0.24 -6.09 6.66
CA LEU A 10 0.05 -4.68 6.92
C LEU A 10 -0.56 -4.25 8.27
N GLU A 11 0.11 -3.34 8.96
CA GLU A 11 -0.48 -2.70 10.15
C GLU A 11 -1.74 -1.92 9.76
N PRO A 12 -2.72 -1.79 10.67
CA PRO A 12 -3.95 -1.04 10.42
C PRO A 12 -3.69 0.39 9.95
N GLU A 13 -2.68 1.06 10.51
CA GLU A 13 -2.30 2.42 10.12
C GLU A 13 -1.80 2.50 8.66
N THR A 14 -1.00 1.52 8.23
CA THR A 14 -0.52 1.44 6.84
C THR A 14 -1.68 1.16 5.87
N ARG A 15 -2.60 0.27 6.22
CA ARG A 15 -3.84 0.04 5.42
C ARG A 15 -4.69 1.30 5.33
N GLN A 16 -4.83 2.02 6.45
CA GLN A 16 -5.58 3.27 6.50
C GLN A 16 -4.92 4.37 5.65
N TRP A 17 -3.58 4.41 5.63
CA TRP A 17 -2.84 5.32 4.75
C TRP A 17 -3.16 5.05 3.28
N PHE A 18 -3.18 3.79 2.84
CA PHE A 18 -3.56 3.44 1.47
C PHE A 18 -4.99 3.84 1.12
N VAL A 19 -5.94 3.56 2.02
CA VAL A 19 -7.34 3.97 1.88
C VAL A 19 -7.49 5.49 1.77
N ASN A 20 -6.68 6.26 2.50
CA ASN A 20 -6.69 7.72 2.46
C ASN A 20 -5.95 8.28 1.23
N ASN A 21 -5.13 7.48 0.55
CA ASN A 21 -4.33 7.88 -0.60
C ASN A 21 -4.56 6.95 -1.81
N PRO A 22 -5.81 6.79 -2.30
CA PRO A 22 -6.13 5.77 -3.31
C PRO A 22 -5.55 6.05 -4.70
N GLY A 23 -5.08 7.28 -4.94
CA GLY A 23 -4.39 7.67 -6.17
C GLY A 23 -2.87 7.44 -6.14
N CYS A 24 -2.33 6.88 -5.06
CA CYS A 24 -0.90 6.62 -4.93
C CYS A 24 -0.43 5.64 -6.02
N ARG A 25 0.69 5.98 -6.68
CA ARG A 25 1.37 5.14 -7.67
C ARG A 25 2.83 4.84 -7.30
N ILE A 26 3.41 5.68 -6.46
CA ILE A 26 4.79 5.57 -5.98
C ILE A 26 4.72 5.62 -4.46
N LEU A 27 5.22 4.58 -3.81
CA LEU A 27 5.35 4.50 -2.38
C LEU A 27 6.55 5.32 -1.94
N PRO A 28 6.36 6.31 -1.05
CA PRO A 28 7.48 6.98 -0.42
C PRO A 28 8.33 5.99 0.38
N ARG A 29 9.64 6.22 0.41
CA ARG A 29 10.61 5.41 1.18
C ARG A 29 10.16 5.09 2.61
N ALA A 30 9.55 6.05 3.29
CA ALA A 30 9.07 5.84 4.66
C ALA A 30 8.01 4.74 4.74
N VAL A 31 7.08 4.69 3.78
CA VAL A 31 6.03 3.67 3.70
C VAL A 31 6.63 2.31 3.34
N VAL A 32 7.56 2.28 2.38
CA VAL A 32 8.29 1.05 2.02
C VAL A 32 9.00 0.45 3.23
N ALA A 33 9.74 1.27 3.99
CA ALA A 33 10.44 0.84 5.19
C ALA A 33 9.48 0.30 6.27
N THR A 34 8.30 0.91 6.43
CA THR A 34 7.26 0.39 7.33
C THR A 34 6.75 -0.98 6.88
N ILE A 35 6.48 -1.14 5.58
CA ILE A 35 6.02 -2.43 5.01
C ILE A 35 7.08 -3.52 5.23
N ASP A 36 8.35 -3.24 4.92
CA ASP A 36 9.46 -4.17 5.12
C ASP A 36 9.59 -4.56 6.60
N LYS A 37 9.59 -3.58 7.51
CA LYS A 37 9.70 -3.85 8.95
C LYS A 37 8.59 -4.76 9.48
N THR A 38 7.35 -4.57 9.02
CA THR A 38 6.19 -5.32 9.54
C THR A 38 6.03 -6.68 8.86
N THR A 39 6.30 -6.77 7.57
CA THR A 39 6.01 -7.97 6.77
C THR A 39 7.26 -8.80 6.43
N GLY A 40 8.46 -8.23 6.59
CA GLY A 40 9.71 -8.77 6.06
C GLY A 40 9.74 -8.87 4.53
N ALA A 41 8.78 -8.22 3.85
CA ALA A 41 8.68 -8.26 2.40
C ALA A 41 9.45 -7.08 1.81
N GLN A 42 10.41 -7.41 0.94
CA GLN A 42 11.11 -6.42 0.15
C GLN A 42 10.29 -6.12 -1.11
N LEU A 43 9.82 -4.88 -1.21
CA LEU A 43 9.27 -4.36 -2.45
C LEU A 43 10.40 -3.96 -3.40
N GLU A 44 10.15 -3.94 -4.71
CA GLU A 44 11.13 -3.43 -5.65
C GLU A 44 11.30 -1.92 -5.46
N GLU A 45 12.49 -1.51 -5.05
CA GLU A 45 12.85 -0.13 -4.74
C GLU A 45 13.76 0.46 -5.82
N ASP A 46 13.59 1.75 -6.10
CA ASP A 46 14.52 2.54 -6.89
C ASP A 46 15.74 2.98 -6.05
N ARG A 47 16.63 3.78 -6.64
CA ARG A 47 17.84 4.29 -5.96
C ARG A 47 17.56 5.20 -4.75
N HIS A 48 16.34 5.71 -4.62
CA HIS A 48 15.91 6.57 -3.51
C HIS A 48 15.20 5.77 -2.41
N GLY A 49 14.90 4.48 -2.65
CA GLY A 49 14.12 3.63 -1.76
C GLY A 49 12.61 3.79 -1.98
N GLU A 50 12.19 4.34 -3.11
CA GLU A 50 10.79 4.45 -3.49
C GLU A 50 10.38 3.21 -4.27
N SER A 51 9.13 2.77 -4.10
CA SER A 51 8.63 1.59 -4.84
C SER A 51 7.47 1.98 -5.75
N VAL A 52 7.51 1.52 -7.00
CA VAL A 52 6.43 1.74 -7.97
C VAL A 52 5.37 0.66 -7.76
N LEU A 53 4.13 1.08 -7.55
CA LEU A 53 3.00 0.17 -7.45
C LEU A 53 2.64 -0.39 -8.82
N SER A 54 2.36 -1.69 -8.87
CA SER A 54 1.82 -2.31 -10.07
C SER A 54 0.43 -1.74 -10.39
N PRO A 55 -0.03 -1.81 -11.65
CA PRO A 55 -1.38 -1.42 -12.01
C PRO A 55 -2.46 -2.16 -11.19
N SER A 56 -2.24 -3.45 -10.92
CA SER A 56 -3.13 -4.28 -10.10
C SER A 56 -3.19 -3.81 -8.64
N ASP A 57 -2.05 -3.50 -8.03
CA ASP A 57 -2.01 -2.95 -6.67
C ASP A 57 -2.76 -1.61 -6.59
N CYS A 58 -2.59 -0.76 -7.59
CA CYS A 58 -3.31 0.51 -7.66
C CYS A 58 -4.83 0.29 -7.74
N GLU A 59 -5.30 -0.71 -8.49
CA GLU A 59 -6.72 -1.05 -8.59
C GLU A 59 -7.27 -1.65 -7.30
N PHE A 60 -6.52 -2.53 -6.68
CA PHE A 60 -6.84 -3.10 -5.38
C PHE A 60 -6.99 -2.01 -4.31
N ILE A 61 -6.04 -1.07 -4.21
CA ILE A 61 -6.07 0.04 -3.26
C ILE A 61 -7.31 0.93 -3.50
N ARG A 62 -7.63 1.26 -4.76
CA ARG A 62 -8.84 2.02 -5.09
C ARG A 62 -10.11 1.30 -4.63
N THR A 63 -10.20 0.00 -4.88
CA THR A 63 -11.33 -0.83 -4.45
C THR A 63 -11.45 -0.87 -2.93
N ALA A 64 -10.33 -1.02 -2.21
CA ALA A 64 -10.30 -1.00 -0.76
C ALA A 64 -10.77 0.36 -0.19
N ALA A 65 -10.38 1.47 -0.83
CA ALA A 65 -10.83 2.80 -0.45
C ALA A 65 -12.35 3.00 -0.68
N ASP A 66 -12.86 2.58 -1.84
CA ASP A 66 -14.30 2.64 -2.14
C ASP A 66 -15.13 1.82 -1.14
N LEU A 67 -14.65 0.62 -0.77
CA LEU A 67 -15.28 -0.21 0.26
C LEU A 67 -15.24 0.44 1.64
N ALA A 68 -14.13 1.09 2.00
CA ALA A 68 -14.01 1.79 3.27
C ALA A 68 -14.97 2.98 3.34
N GLU A 69 -15.13 3.72 2.26
CA GLU A 69 -16.07 4.85 2.19
C GLU A 69 -17.52 4.40 2.30
N ARG A 70 -17.90 3.31 1.61
CA ARG A 70 -19.24 2.71 1.71
C ARG A 70 -19.61 2.22 3.11
N ARG A 71 -18.63 1.95 3.98
CA ARG A 71 -18.87 1.56 5.38
C ARG A 71 -19.04 2.75 6.32
N ARG A 72 -18.73 3.96 5.87
CA ARG A 72 -18.85 5.21 6.64
C ARG A 72 -20.21 5.89 6.48
N VAL A 73 -20.98 5.51 5.46
CA VAL A 73 -22.35 5.96 5.15
C VAL A 73 -23.39 5.02 5.74
#